data_AF-A0A2S7P4G7-F1
#
_entry.id   AF-A0A2S7P4G7-F1
#
_cell.length_a   1.000
_cell.length_b   1.000
_cell.length_c   1.000
_cell.angle_alpha   90.00
_cell.angle_beta   90.00
_cell.angle_gamma   90.00
#
_symmetry.space_group_name_H-M   'P 1'
#
loop_
_entity.id
_entity.type
_entity.pdbx_description
1 polymer ?
#
loop_
_entity_poly.entity_id
_entity_poly.type
_entity_poly.pdbx_seq_one_letter_code
_entity_poly.pdbx_strand_id
1 'polypeptide(L)'
;MHLFHLSILSVYSLLQLVEVVGAVSYPPDAVDLLAAKGLVKLAAYQAKHDPNNKCTVKNAIKRKEWSDLSGAERIAYTDAVLCLQSKPSITPSEIVPGARSRYDDFVAAHMNQTFTIHSTGNFLGWHRYFVHVYEKALRDQCGYKGYQPYWNWARYAADPIHSPLFDGSRTSMSGNGLYYNYTGVLLPLSPPPNNLIPPGVGGGCVTTGPFKK
;
A
#
# COMPACT_ATOMS: atom_id res chain seq x y z
N MET A 1 1.30 67.62 -22.12
CA MET A 1 1.29 67.54 -20.65
C MET A 1 0.56 66.25 -20.29
N HIS A 2 1.21 65.40 -19.48
CA HIS A 2 0.78 64.09 -18.98
C HIS A 2 0.72 62.92 -19.97
N LEU A 3 1.11 61.70 -19.62
CA LEU A 3 2.17 61.12 -18.75
C LEU A 3 1.99 59.60 -18.96
N PHE A 4 3.09 58.88 -19.12
CA PHE A 4 3.11 57.43 -19.24
C PHE A 4 2.56 56.75 -17.97
N HIS A 5 1.68 55.76 -18.13
CA HIS A 5 1.45 54.72 -17.12
C HIS A 5 1.43 53.34 -17.78
N LEU A 6 2.61 52.70 -17.75
CA LEU A 6 2.78 51.25 -17.84
C LEU A 6 2.48 50.66 -16.46
N SER A 7 1.31 50.04 -16.30
CA SER A 7 0.93 49.31 -15.09
C SER A 7 1.21 47.81 -15.26
N ILE A 8 2.38 47.41 -14.76
CA ILE A 8 2.68 46.20 -13.98
C ILE A 8 1.57 45.12 -14.01
N LEU A 9 1.62 44.23 -15.00
CA LEU A 9 0.78 43.00 -15.06
C LEU A 9 1.64 41.73 -15.22
N SER A 10 2.85 41.72 -14.66
CA SER A 10 3.83 40.65 -14.90
C SER A 10 4.53 40.15 -13.63
N VAL A 11 3.84 39.99 -12.49
CA VAL A 11 4.42 39.19 -11.37
C VAL A 11 3.33 38.59 -10.45
N TYR A 12 2.40 37.78 -10.95
CA TYR A 12 1.49 37.03 -10.06
C TYR A 12 1.12 35.62 -10.55
N SER A 13 2.03 34.93 -11.26
CA SER A 13 1.77 33.56 -11.76
C SER A 13 2.67 32.47 -11.16
N LEU A 14 3.29 32.72 -10.00
CA LEU A 14 4.10 31.73 -9.29
C LEU A 14 3.79 31.81 -7.80
N LEU A 15 2.67 31.24 -7.35
CA LEU A 15 2.42 30.76 -5.97
C LEU A 15 0.94 30.35 -5.82
N GLN A 16 0.56 29.25 -6.46
CA GLN A 16 -0.60 28.47 -6.00
C GLN A 16 -0.21 26.99 -5.99
N LEU A 17 0.73 26.66 -5.11
CA LEU A 17 0.68 25.36 -4.44
C LEU A 17 -0.35 25.52 -3.32
N VAL A 18 -1.61 25.27 -3.66
CA VAL A 18 -2.65 25.10 -2.66
C VAL A 18 -2.22 23.88 -1.83
N GLU A 19 -1.83 24.14 -0.59
CA GLU A 19 -1.66 23.12 0.42
C GLU A 19 -3.01 22.41 0.58
N VAL A 20 -3.11 21.22 0.00
CA VAL A 20 -4.09 20.24 0.48
C VAL A 20 -3.54 19.75 1.80
N VAL A 21 -3.83 20.48 2.88
CA VAL A 21 -3.67 20.00 4.26
C VAL A 21 -4.79 18.99 4.51
N GLY A 22 -4.73 17.85 3.82
CA GLY A 22 -5.13 16.60 4.44
C GLY A 22 -4.03 16.31 5.46
N ALA A 23 -4.40 16.12 6.73
CA ALA A 23 -3.47 15.94 7.84
C ALA A 23 -2.38 14.91 7.47
N VAL A 24 -1.21 15.38 7.04
CA VAL A 24 -0.02 14.56 6.97
C VAL A 24 0.40 14.41 8.43
N SER A 25 -0.09 13.36 9.08
CA SER A 25 0.18 13.15 10.50
C SER A 25 1.66 12.80 10.78
N TYR A 26 2.45 12.57 9.73
CA TYR A 26 3.85 12.19 9.80
C TYR A 26 4.73 13.10 8.93
N PRO A 27 5.65 13.89 9.52
CA PRO A 27 6.58 14.70 8.73
C PRO A 27 7.46 13.80 7.85
N PRO A 28 7.91 14.29 6.67
CA PRO A 28 8.80 13.54 5.80
C PRO A 28 10.07 13.09 6.53
N ASP A 29 10.43 11.81 6.40
CA ASP A 29 11.66 11.28 6.97
C ASP A 29 12.87 11.40 6.01
N ALA A 30 14.03 10.93 6.42
CA ALA A 30 15.25 10.99 5.61
C ALA A 30 15.11 10.23 4.27
N VAL A 31 14.32 9.16 4.24
CA VAL A 31 14.06 8.35 3.04
C VAL A 31 13.11 9.10 2.11
N ASP A 32 12.07 9.74 2.64
CA ASP A 32 11.16 10.60 1.87
C ASP A 32 11.91 11.75 1.19
N LEU A 33 12.79 12.43 1.94
CA LEU A 33 13.62 13.51 1.40
C LEU A 33 14.59 13.02 0.32
N LEU A 34 15.17 11.82 0.50
CA LEU A 34 16.05 11.21 -0.50
C LEU A 34 15.27 10.81 -1.75
N ALA A 35 14.08 10.25 -1.60
CA ALA A 35 13.19 9.89 -2.70
C ALA A 35 12.78 11.12 -3.52
N ALA A 36 12.45 12.24 -2.85
CA ALA A 36 12.13 13.50 -3.52
C ALA A 36 13.32 14.02 -4.36
N LYS A 37 14.53 14.02 -3.81
CA LYS A 37 15.76 14.36 -4.55
C LYS A 37 15.99 13.41 -5.73
N GLY A 38 15.75 12.11 -5.54
CA GLY A 38 15.85 11.10 -6.59
C GLY A 38 14.89 11.33 -7.74
N LEU A 39 13.63 11.67 -7.45
CA LEU A 39 12.61 11.96 -8.46
C LEU A 39 12.96 13.17 -9.34
N VAL A 40 13.52 14.23 -8.75
CA VAL A 40 14.00 15.40 -9.52
C VAL A 40 15.13 15.00 -10.47
N LYS A 41 16.11 14.22 -9.99
CA LYS A 41 17.21 13.72 -10.83
C LYS A 41 16.71 12.80 -11.95
N LEU A 42 15.74 11.92 -11.65
CA LEU A 42 15.12 11.05 -12.63
C LEU A 42 14.38 11.85 -13.71
N ALA A 43 13.64 12.90 -13.32
CA ALA A 43 12.95 13.78 -14.25
C ALA A 43 13.91 14.43 -15.26
N ALA A 44 15.04 14.96 -14.76
CA ALA A 44 16.06 15.56 -15.60
C ALA A 44 16.73 14.53 -16.53
N TYR A 45 17.00 13.33 -16.03
CA TYR A 45 17.54 12.23 -16.85
C TYR A 45 16.59 11.83 -17.97
N GLN A 46 15.31 11.58 -17.65
CA GLN A 46 14.29 11.18 -18.63
C GLN A 46 14.09 12.24 -19.71
N ALA A 47 14.10 13.53 -19.35
CA ALA A 47 13.99 14.62 -20.31
C ALA A 47 15.14 14.65 -21.34
N LYS A 48 16.34 14.20 -20.96
CA LYS A 48 17.51 14.19 -21.83
C LYS A 48 17.64 12.89 -22.64
N HIS A 49 17.29 11.75 -22.05
CA HIS A 49 17.62 10.44 -22.60
C HIS A 49 16.41 9.68 -23.17
N ASP A 50 15.20 9.92 -22.66
CA ASP A 50 14.00 9.17 -23.03
C ASP A 50 12.81 10.10 -23.34
N PRO A 51 12.94 11.11 -24.23
CA PRO A 51 11.91 12.13 -24.43
C PRO A 51 10.58 11.57 -24.96
N ASN A 52 10.60 10.40 -25.58
CA ASN A 52 9.42 9.74 -26.15
C ASN A 52 8.82 8.66 -25.24
N ASN A 53 9.33 8.49 -24.01
CA ASN A 53 8.80 7.48 -23.09
C ASN A 53 7.38 7.86 -22.64
N LYS A 54 6.45 6.93 -22.79
CA LYS A 54 5.05 7.11 -22.37
C LYS A 54 4.87 7.02 -20.85
N CYS A 55 5.85 6.49 -20.12
CA CYS A 55 5.89 6.47 -18.66
C CYS A 55 6.94 7.47 -18.16
N THR A 56 6.49 8.55 -17.55
CA THR A 56 7.31 9.67 -17.09
C THR A 56 7.02 9.95 -15.63
N VAL A 57 7.90 10.66 -14.93
CA VAL A 57 7.62 11.16 -13.57
C VAL A 57 6.32 11.98 -13.46
N LYS A 58 5.81 12.54 -14.57
CA LYS A 58 4.60 13.38 -14.60
C LYS A 58 3.31 12.56 -14.61
N ASN A 59 3.32 11.39 -15.25
CA ASN A 59 2.13 10.55 -15.41
C ASN A 59 2.25 9.19 -14.71
N ALA A 60 3.40 8.90 -14.11
CA ALA A 60 3.57 7.74 -13.25
C ALA A 60 2.59 7.80 -12.08
N ILE A 61 2.00 6.64 -11.82
CA ILE A 61 1.08 6.43 -10.70
C ILE A 61 1.83 6.64 -9.38
N LYS A 62 1.20 7.32 -8.43
CA LYS A 62 1.72 7.47 -7.06
C LYS A 62 0.96 6.54 -6.12
N ARG A 63 1.66 5.56 -5.56
CA ARG A 63 1.17 4.76 -4.43
C ARG A 63 1.41 5.53 -3.14
N LYS A 64 0.44 5.50 -2.23
CA LYS A 64 0.45 6.30 -0.99
C LYS A 64 0.56 5.40 0.23
N GLU A 65 1.17 5.94 1.28
CA GLU A 65 1.14 5.31 2.59
C GLU A 65 -0.32 5.24 3.09
N TRP A 66 -0.69 4.20 3.81
CA TRP A 66 -2.06 3.98 4.26
C TRP A 66 -2.64 5.17 5.04
N SER A 67 -1.86 5.75 5.96
CA SER A 67 -2.25 6.92 6.73
C SER A 67 -2.35 8.20 5.92
N ASP A 68 -1.66 8.28 4.78
CA ASP A 68 -1.75 9.40 3.84
C ASP A 68 -3.00 9.30 2.93
N LEU A 69 -3.75 8.19 2.98
CA LEU A 69 -5.08 8.09 2.40
C LEU A 69 -6.12 8.74 3.32
N SER A 70 -7.10 9.43 2.71
CA SER A 70 -8.31 9.83 3.42
C SER A 70 -9.13 8.62 3.89
N GLY A 71 -9.97 8.80 4.90
CA GLY A 71 -10.86 7.72 5.37
C GLY A 71 -11.74 7.14 4.26
N ALA A 72 -12.23 7.99 3.35
CA ALA A 72 -13.01 7.54 2.20
C ALA A 72 -12.19 6.70 1.21
N GLU A 73 -10.92 7.06 0.96
CA GLU A 73 -10.03 6.26 0.12
C GLU A 73 -9.70 4.90 0.74
N ARG A 74 -9.49 4.85 2.06
CA ARG A 74 -9.27 3.58 2.79
C ARG A 74 -10.49 2.67 2.71
N ILE A 75 -11.69 3.21 2.93
CA ILE A 75 -12.94 2.47 2.78
C ILE A 75 -13.12 1.99 1.34
N ALA A 76 -12.89 2.85 0.34
CA ALA A 76 -12.99 2.46 -1.06
C ALA A 76 -12.02 1.31 -1.43
N TYR A 77 -10.83 1.27 -0.81
CA TYR A 77 -9.92 0.15 -0.96
C TYR A 77 -10.48 -1.12 -0.30
N THR A 78 -10.91 -1.06 0.97
CA THR A 78 -11.40 -2.26 1.69
C THR A 78 -12.68 -2.82 1.08
N ASP A 79 -13.59 -1.95 0.60
CA ASP A 79 -14.79 -2.35 -0.14
C ASP A 79 -14.43 -3.08 -1.44
N ALA A 80 -13.39 -2.65 -2.15
CA ALA A 80 -12.91 -3.35 -3.34
C ALA A 80 -12.30 -4.72 -3.02
N VAL A 81 -11.61 -4.86 -1.88
CA VAL A 81 -11.10 -6.16 -1.40
C VAL A 81 -12.26 -7.08 -1.04
N LEU A 82 -13.27 -6.59 -0.31
CA LEU A 82 -14.49 -7.34 0.01
C LEU A 82 -15.23 -7.78 -1.26
N CYS A 83 -15.26 -6.94 -2.29
CA CYS A 83 -15.77 -7.30 -3.60
C CYS A 83 -14.97 -8.44 -4.26
N LEU A 84 -13.63 -8.44 -4.19
CA LEU A 84 -12.85 -9.58 -4.70
C LEU A 84 -13.12 -10.87 -3.90
N GLN A 85 -13.37 -10.76 -2.60
CA GLN A 85 -13.76 -11.89 -1.76
C GLN A 85 -15.17 -12.42 -2.07
N SER A 86 -16.04 -11.65 -2.73
CA SER A 86 -17.39 -12.08 -3.09
C SER A 86 -17.51 -12.61 -4.53
N LYS A 87 -16.59 -12.25 -5.43
CA LYS A 87 -16.59 -12.78 -6.80
C LYS A 87 -16.15 -14.25 -6.82
N PRO A 88 -16.74 -15.10 -7.68
CA PRO A 88 -16.36 -16.51 -7.77
C PRO A 88 -14.92 -16.68 -8.24
N SER A 89 -14.22 -17.67 -7.68
CA SER A 89 -12.89 -18.11 -8.13
C SER A 89 -12.90 -18.50 -9.62
N ILE A 90 -11.80 -18.23 -10.33
CA ILE A 90 -11.58 -18.71 -11.71
C ILE A 90 -10.61 -19.88 -11.78
N THR A 91 -9.99 -20.26 -10.67
CA THR A 91 -9.10 -21.42 -10.61
C THR A 91 -9.94 -22.70 -10.71
N PRO A 92 -9.59 -23.65 -11.60
CA PRO A 92 -10.30 -24.91 -11.70
C PRO A 92 -10.35 -25.64 -10.35
N SER A 93 -11.54 -26.13 -9.98
CA SER A 93 -11.78 -26.76 -8.68
C SER A 93 -11.00 -28.06 -8.50
N GLU A 94 -10.59 -28.69 -9.61
CA GLU A 94 -9.75 -29.88 -9.65
C GLU A 94 -8.31 -29.58 -9.24
N ILE A 95 -7.87 -28.33 -9.40
CA ILE A 95 -6.52 -27.87 -9.04
C ILE A 95 -6.54 -27.32 -7.61
N VAL A 96 -7.53 -26.48 -7.27
CA VAL A 96 -7.65 -25.87 -5.94
C VAL A 96 -9.08 -26.01 -5.40
N PRO A 97 -9.43 -27.17 -4.82
CA PRO A 97 -10.80 -27.43 -4.35
C PRO A 97 -11.29 -26.49 -3.26
N GLY A 98 -10.38 -25.79 -2.57
CA GLY A 98 -10.68 -24.83 -1.50
C GLY A 98 -10.91 -23.39 -1.97
N ALA A 99 -10.57 -23.04 -3.22
CA ALA A 99 -10.77 -21.67 -3.71
C ALA A 99 -12.26 -21.39 -3.87
N ARG A 100 -12.76 -20.31 -3.27
CA ARG A 100 -14.17 -19.90 -3.35
C ARG A 100 -14.33 -18.55 -4.01
N SER A 101 -13.32 -17.70 -3.92
CA SER A 101 -13.37 -16.33 -4.39
C SER A 101 -12.23 -15.95 -5.33
N ARG A 102 -12.38 -14.82 -6.03
CA ARG A 102 -11.27 -14.21 -6.78
C ARG A 102 -10.10 -13.83 -5.88
N TYR A 103 -10.37 -13.48 -4.63
CA TYR A 103 -9.33 -13.26 -3.64
C TYR A 103 -8.55 -14.56 -3.36
N ASP A 104 -9.24 -15.70 -3.25
CA ASP A 104 -8.60 -17.00 -3.04
C ASP A 104 -7.73 -17.44 -4.23
N ASP A 105 -8.01 -17.00 -5.46
CA ASP A 105 -7.13 -17.26 -6.61
C ASP A 105 -5.73 -16.67 -6.40
N PHE A 106 -5.63 -15.47 -5.82
CA PHE A 106 -4.35 -14.84 -5.49
C PHE A 106 -3.63 -15.58 -4.36
N VAL A 107 -4.38 -15.99 -3.33
CA VAL A 107 -3.85 -16.81 -2.22
C VAL A 107 -3.31 -18.13 -2.76
N ALA A 108 -4.10 -18.82 -3.59
CA ALA A 108 -3.74 -20.10 -4.19
C ALA A 108 -2.50 -19.99 -5.09
N ALA A 109 -2.43 -18.98 -5.95
CA ALA A 109 -1.28 -18.74 -6.81
C ALA A 109 0.01 -18.51 -6.00
N HIS A 110 -0.07 -17.74 -4.92
CA HIS A 110 1.05 -17.48 -4.02
C HIS A 110 1.46 -18.74 -3.25
N MET A 111 0.50 -19.50 -2.70
CA MET A 111 0.75 -20.76 -2.02
C MET A 111 1.44 -21.78 -2.92
N ASN A 112 0.92 -21.97 -4.15
CA ASN A 112 1.43 -22.97 -5.09
C ASN A 112 2.87 -22.65 -5.56
N GLN A 113 3.25 -21.38 -5.62
CA GLN A 113 4.56 -20.94 -6.08
C GLN A 113 5.54 -20.61 -4.95
N THR A 114 5.17 -20.79 -3.67
CA THR A 114 5.94 -20.27 -2.53
C THR A 114 7.43 -20.64 -2.56
N PHE A 115 7.76 -21.88 -2.96
CA PHE A 115 9.13 -22.40 -3.02
C PHE A 115 9.97 -21.89 -4.20
N THR A 116 9.33 -21.31 -5.22
CA THR A 116 10.01 -20.78 -6.41
C THR A 116 9.98 -19.25 -6.47
N ILE A 117 9.39 -18.60 -5.47
CA ILE A 117 9.26 -17.14 -5.38
C ILE A 117 9.91 -16.54 -4.14
N HIS A 118 10.25 -17.33 -3.11
CA HIS A 118 10.94 -16.86 -1.90
C HIS A 118 12.39 -17.33 -1.86
N SER A 119 13.30 -16.45 -1.43
CA SER A 119 14.75 -16.70 -1.42
C SER A 119 15.31 -17.06 -2.80
N THR A 120 14.69 -16.52 -3.87
CA THR A 120 15.05 -16.74 -5.27
C THR A 120 15.37 -15.42 -5.99
N GLY A 121 16.02 -15.50 -7.15
CA GLY A 121 16.35 -14.31 -7.96
C GLY A 121 15.14 -13.55 -8.50
N ASN A 122 13.99 -14.21 -8.66
CA ASN A 122 12.75 -13.59 -9.11
C ASN A 122 11.88 -13.05 -7.96
N PHE A 123 12.28 -13.17 -6.68
CA PHE A 123 11.47 -12.75 -5.53
C PHE A 123 10.89 -11.33 -5.69
N LEU A 124 11.74 -10.34 -5.93
CA LEU A 124 11.31 -8.93 -6.06
C LEU A 124 10.44 -8.70 -7.30
N GLY A 125 10.78 -9.33 -8.43
CA GLY A 125 10.06 -9.18 -9.68
C GLY A 125 8.66 -9.80 -9.63
N TRP A 126 8.58 -11.03 -9.08
CA TRP A 126 7.33 -11.77 -8.92
C TRP A 126 6.38 -11.03 -7.99
N HIS A 127 6.83 -10.59 -6.80
CA HIS A 127 5.97 -9.88 -5.85
C HIS A 127 5.52 -8.50 -6.38
N ARG A 128 6.39 -7.79 -7.10
CA ARG A 128 6.01 -6.54 -7.80
C ARG A 128 4.90 -6.79 -8.81
N TYR A 129 5.01 -7.85 -9.61
CA TYR A 129 4.00 -8.21 -10.59
C TYR A 129 2.71 -8.70 -9.92
N PHE A 130 2.81 -9.53 -8.89
CA PHE A 130 1.68 -10.04 -8.10
C PHE A 130 0.82 -8.90 -7.54
N VAL A 131 1.45 -7.93 -6.87
CA VAL A 131 0.75 -6.75 -6.35
C VAL A 131 0.17 -5.88 -7.48
N HIS A 132 0.86 -5.78 -8.62
CA HIS A 132 0.34 -5.06 -9.78
C HIS A 132 -0.93 -5.71 -10.37
N VAL A 133 -0.95 -7.05 -10.54
CA VAL A 133 -2.14 -7.75 -11.06
C VAL A 133 -3.27 -7.79 -10.03
N TYR A 134 -2.96 -7.81 -8.73
CA TYR A 134 -3.95 -7.64 -7.67
C TYR A 134 -4.59 -6.24 -7.71
N GLU A 135 -3.78 -5.19 -7.82
CA GLU A 135 -4.27 -3.81 -8.01
C GLU A 135 -5.18 -3.70 -9.25
N LYS A 136 -4.79 -4.31 -10.38
CA LYS A 136 -5.65 -4.35 -11.57
C LYS A 136 -6.97 -5.07 -11.29
N ALA A 137 -6.96 -6.21 -10.60
CA ALA A 137 -8.20 -6.93 -10.28
C ALA A 137 -9.15 -6.08 -9.44
N LEU A 138 -8.64 -5.36 -8.43
CA LEU A 138 -9.44 -4.40 -7.66
C LEU A 138 -10.07 -3.32 -8.56
N ARG A 139 -9.29 -2.76 -9.49
CA ARG A 139 -9.75 -1.67 -10.36
C ARG A 139 -10.71 -2.12 -11.45
N ASP A 140 -10.35 -3.17 -12.17
CA ASP A 140 -11.04 -3.62 -13.38
C ASP A 140 -12.29 -4.46 -13.04
N GLN A 141 -12.26 -5.21 -11.94
CA GLN A 141 -13.36 -6.11 -11.59
C GLN A 141 -14.24 -5.55 -10.46
N CYS A 142 -13.67 -4.73 -9.58
CA CYS A 142 -14.36 -4.17 -8.41
C CYS A 142 -14.49 -2.65 -8.45
N GLY A 143 -14.12 -2.01 -9.56
CA GLY A 143 -14.37 -0.58 -9.78
C GLY A 143 -13.52 0.35 -8.93
N TYR A 144 -12.52 -0.15 -8.20
CA TYR A 144 -11.61 0.67 -7.39
C TYR A 144 -10.94 1.73 -8.26
N LYS A 145 -10.96 3.00 -7.82
CA LYS A 145 -10.37 4.11 -8.58
C LYS A 145 -8.99 4.51 -8.07
N GLY A 146 -8.66 4.14 -6.83
CA GLY A 146 -7.34 4.34 -6.24
C GLY A 146 -6.32 3.31 -6.71
N TYR A 147 -5.13 3.37 -6.12
CA TYR A 147 -4.02 2.45 -6.40
C TYR A 147 -3.62 1.71 -5.13
N GLN A 148 -2.74 0.72 -5.25
CA GLN A 148 -2.30 -0.08 -4.11
C GLN A 148 -1.65 0.81 -3.04
N PRO A 149 -2.16 0.85 -1.80
CA PRO A 149 -1.47 1.51 -0.71
C PRO A 149 -0.32 0.66 -0.16
N TYR A 150 0.58 1.30 0.57
CA TYR A 150 1.62 0.61 1.33
C TYR A 150 1.54 0.95 2.81
N TRP A 151 2.16 0.12 3.64
CA TRP A 151 2.32 0.35 5.07
C TRP A 151 3.77 0.76 5.35
N ASN A 152 3.98 1.97 5.87
CA ASN A 152 5.30 2.36 6.35
C ASN A 152 5.49 1.86 7.79
N TRP A 153 6.09 0.68 7.94
CA TRP A 153 6.30 0.03 9.24
C TRP A 153 7.03 0.92 10.25
N ALA A 154 7.97 1.74 9.79
CA ALA A 154 8.79 2.58 10.67
C ALA A 154 7.96 3.64 11.41
N ARG A 155 6.88 4.15 10.81
CA ARG A 155 5.96 5.13 11.44
C ARG A 155 5.25 4.57 12.67
N TYR A 156 5.12 3.25 12.77
CA TYR A 156 4.29 2.56 13.76
C TYR A 156 5.06 1.48 14.54
N ALA A 157 6.38 1.42 14.42
CA ALA A 157 7.17 0.35 15.03
C ALA A 157 7.03 0.28 16.56
N ALA A 158 6.79 1.43 17.21
CA ALA A 158 6.59 1.50 18.67
C ALA A 158 5.20 1.04 19.12
N ASP A 159 4.19 1.15 18.26
CA ASP A 159 2.81 0.74 18.55
C ASP A 159 2.08 0.30 17.27
N PRO A 160 2.39 -0.90 16.74
CA PRO A 160 1.86 -1.35 15.46
C PRO A 160 0.36 -1.69 15.53
N ILE A 161 -0.13 -2.11 16.72
CA ILE A 161 -1.51 -2.56 16.90
C ILE A 161 -2.53 -1.41 16.91
N HIS A 162 -2.10 -0.19 17.23
CA HIS A 162 -2.93 1.01 17.12
C HIS A 162 -2.60 1.87 15.89
N SER A 163 -1.85 1.32 14.93
CA SER A 163 -1.63 1.99 13.65
C SER A 163 -2.95 2.15 12.88
N PRO A 164 -3.11 3.18 12.02
CA PRO A 164 -4.32 3.35 11.22
C PRO A 164 -4.66 2.16 10.29
N LEU A 165 -3.69 1.28 10.05
CA LEU A 165 -3.88 0.04 9.29
C LEU A 165 -4.50 -1.08 10.15
N PHE A 166 -4.27 -1.09 11.46
CA PHE A 166 -4.67 -2.16 12.38
C PHE A 166 -5.48 -1.70 13.59
N ASP A 167 -5.97 -0.46 13.61
CA ASP A 167 -6.73 0.11 14.74
C ASP A 167 -8.15 -0.48 14.92
N GLY A 168 -8.60 -1.36 14.02
CA GLY A 168 -9.93 -1.98 14.08
C GLY A 168 -11.10 -1.07 13.67
N SER A 169 -10.83 0.15 13.22
CA SER A 169 -11.85 1.07 12.70
C SER A 169 -12.44 0.60 11.37
N ARG A 170 -13.48 1.28 10.89
CA ARG A 170 -14.01 1.06 9.52
C ARG A 170 -12.98 1.39 8.43
N THR A 171 -11.96 2.18 8.75
CA THR A 171 -10.91 2.63 7.83
C THR A 171 -9.63 1.82 7.92
N SER A 172 -9.63 0.66 8.57
CA SER A 172 -8.46 -0.20 8.77
C SER A 172 -8.57 -1.50 7.97
N MET A 173 -7.52 -2.32 8.01
CA MET A 173 -7.54 -3.71 7.55
C MET A 173 -8.04 -4.65 8.66
N SER A 174 -9.12 -4.26 9.35
CA SER A 174 -9.53 -4.81 10.63
C SER A 174 -8.56 -4.48 11.77
N GLY A 175 -8.75 -5.10 12.93
CA GLY A 175 -7.92 -4.87 14.09
C GLY A 175 -7.32 -6.14 14.64
N ASN A 176 -7.03 -6.09 15.93
CA ASN A 176 -6.47 -7.22 16.64
C ASN A 176 -7.48 -8.38 16.78
N GLY A 177 -6.93 -9.59 16.95
CA GLY A 177 -7.70 -10.79 17.22
C GLY A 177 -8.15 -10.90 18.68
N LEU A 178 -9.08 -11.83 18.94
CA LEU A 178 -9.38 -12.30 20.29
C LEU A 178 -8.08 -12.72 20.98
N TYR A 179 -7.96 -12.38 22.26
CA TYR A 179 -6.81 -12.80 23.03
C TYR A 179 -6.74 -14.33 23.10
N TYR A 180 -5.57 -14.87 22.79
CA TYR A 180 -5.25 -16.28 22.97
C TYR A 180 -3.95 -16.40 23.74
N ASN A 181 -3.95 -17.21 24.80
CA ASN A 181 -2.76 -17.40 25.62
C ASN A 181 -1.85 -18.45 24.97
N TYR A 182 -0.71 -18.04 24.43
CA TYR A 182 0.32 -18.91 23.85
C TYR A 182 1.72 -18.40 24.18
N THR A 183 2.73 -19.25 23.98
CA THR A 183 4.12 -19.00 24.42
C THR A 183 4.95 -18.16 23.44
N GLY A 184 4.38 -17.69 22.34
CA GLY A 184 5.11 -17.03 21.26
C GLY A 184 5.48 -17.97 20.11
N VAL A 185 6.31 -17.50 19.18
CA VAL A 185 6.77 -18.26 18.01
C VAL A 185 8.28 -18.45 18.11
N LEU A 186 8.72 -19.71 18.21
CA LEU A 186 10.14 -20.05 18.19
C LEU A 186 10.70 -19.94 16.77
N LEU A 187 11.86 -19.29 16.66
CA LEU A 187 12.66 -19.18 15.45
C LEU A 187 13.88 -20.10 15.57
N PRO A 188 13.80 -21.36 15.10
CA PRO A 188 14.83 -22.36 15.37
C PRO A 188 16.21 -22.02 14.75
N LEU A 189 16.23 -21.13 13.77
CA LEU A 189 17.44 -20.69 13.07
C LEU A 189 18.06 -19.41 13.67
N SER A 190 17.49 -18.85 14.74
CA SER A 190 17.98 -17.63 15.39
C SER A 190 18.50 -17.95 16.79
N PRO A 191 19.63 -17.36 17.22
CA PRO A 191 20.16 -17.56 18.57
C PRO A 191 19.39 -16.73 19.62
N PRO A 192 19.34 -17.17 20.89
CA PRO A 192 18.84 -16.35 21.99
C PRO A 192 19.58 -15.01 22.11
N PRO A 193 18.91 -13.89 22.44
CA PRO A 193 17.49 -13.77 22.81
C PRO A 193 16.53 -13.61 21.61
N ASN A 194 17.02 -13.65 20.38
CA ASN A 194 16.23 -13.41 19.16
C ASN A 194 15.54 -14.69 18.62
N ASN A 195 15.60 -15.79 19.37
CA ASN A 195 15.02 -17.09 18.99
C ASN A 195 13.53 -17.22 19.33
N LEU A 196 12.92 -16.21 19.94
CA LEU A 196 11.52 -16.19 20.33
C LEU A 196 10.90 -14.85 19.93
N ILE A 197 9.89 -14.90 19.06
CA ILE A 197 8.96 -13.78 18.88
C ILE A 197 7.95 -13.87 20.02
N PRO A 198 7.84 -12.86 20.89
CA PRO A 198 6.93 -12.91 22.03
C PRO A 198 5.46 -13.02 21.57
N PRO A 199 4.59 -13.63 22.36
CA PRO A 199 3.17 -13.63 22.07
C PRO A 199 2.64 -12.20 22.07
N GLY A 200 1.88 -11.85 21.04
CA GLY A 200 1.18 -10.57 21.00
C GLY A 200 -0.02 -10.55 21.95
N VAL A 201 -0.80 -9.47 21.93
CA VAL A 201 -2.03 -9.31 22.73
C VAL A 201 -3.29 -9.81 21.99
N GLY A 202 -3.13 -10.78 21.07
CA GLY A 202 -4.19 -11.32 20.22
C GLY A 202 -4.05 -12.84 20.07
N GLY A 203 -4.34 -13.36 18.87
CA GLY A 203 -4.07 -14.76 18.49
C GLY A 203 -5.29 -15.54 17.99
N GLY A 204 -6.50 -15.11 18.32
CA GLY A 204 -7.76 -15.63 17.78
C GLY A 204 -8.30 -14.83 16.60
N CYS A 205 -9.59 -14.99 16.31
CA CYS A 205 -10.28 -14.31 15.21
C CYS A 205 -10.29 -12.78 15.40
N VAL A 206 -10.17 -12.03 14.29
CA VAL A 206 -10.31 -10.56 14.30
C VAL A 206 -11.66 -10.12 14.86
N THR A 207 -11.65 -9.07 15.70
CA THR A 207 -12.84 -8.69 16.48
C THR A 207 -13.62 -7.50 15.89
N THR A 208 -12.93 -6.64 15.13
CA THR A 208 -13.47 -5.36 14.63
C THR A 208 -12.99 -5.05 13.21
N GLY A 209 -13.61 -4.05 12.58
CA GLY A 209 -13.28 -3.56 11.25
C GLY A 209 -13.85 -4.37 10.07
N PRO A 210 -13.47 -4.03 8.83
CA PRO A 210 -14.22 -4.42 7.62
C PRO A 210 -14.16 -5.91 7.27
N PHE A 211 -13.13 -6.62 7.74
CA PHE A 211 -12.91 -8.03 7.42
C PHE A 211 -13.26 -8.96 8.60
N LYS A 212 -13.93 -8.46 9.64
CA LYS A 212 -14.50 -9.33 10.68
C LYS A 212 -15.63 -10.16 10.06
N LYS A 213 -15.56 -11.48 10.24
CA LYS A 213 -16.59 -12.44 9.84
C LYS A 213 -17.05 -13.23 11.05
#